data_AF-L1KY34-F1
#
_entry.id   AF-L1KY34-F1
#
_cell.length_a   1.000
_cell.length_b   1.000
_cell.length_c   1.000
_cell.angle_alpha   90.00
_cell.angle_beta   90.00
_cell.angle_gamma   90.00
#
_symmetry.space_group_name_H-M   'P 1'
#
loop_
_entity.id
_entity.type
_entity.pdbx_description
1 polymer ?
#
loop_
_entity_poly.entity_id
_entity_poly.type
_entity_poly.pdbx_seq_one_letter_code
_entity_poly.pdbx_strand_id
1 'polypeptide(L)'
;MPKTSMTPAHFRTLGDHTWQNRAACRSTEHHPVDPELFFPEPDEFDKIAAAKALCAQCPVRRTCLDVALENRDREGIRGGLTEEEREPLHKKLPHRLDYARVNAVLAGRDIHLTTREREAAALAAFRNGIPASRLAWLLKITEEHADKLYRRTRRRLENRNAATTKPKKRGRPKKKATVSRDDLRAAA
;
A
#
# COMPACT_ATOMS: atom_id res chain seq x y z
N MET A 1 15.82 26.87 14.47
CA MET A 1 15.14 25.96 13.51
C MET A 1 15.64 24.55 13.78
N PRO A 2 14.92 23.68 14.51
CA PRO A 2 15.38 22.31 14.66
C PRO A 2 15.20 21.61 13.30
N LYS A 3 16.31 21.13 12.76
CA LYS A 3 16.34 20.33 11.53
C LYS A 3 15.54 19.07 11.81
N THR A 4 14.42 18.89 11.11
CA THR A 4 13.70 17.62 11.06
C THR A 4 14.62 16.61 10.38
N SER A 5 15.47 15.96 11.16
CA SER A 5 16.11 14.71 10.75
C SER A 5 14.96 13.80 10.32
N MET A 6 14.90 13.48 9.03
CA MET A 6 13.98 12.47 8.50
C MET A 6 14.36 11.14 9.14
N THR A 7 13.79 10.88 10.31
CA THR A 7 13.77 9.54 10.90
C THR A 7 13.19 8.61 9.84
N PRO A 8 13.85 7.48 9.51
CA PRO A 8 13.25 6.51 8.60
C PRO A 8 11.85 6.18 9.13
N ALA A 9 10.87 6.11 8.24
CA ALA A 9 9.51 5.77 8.62
C ALA A 9 9.54 4.53 9.52
N HIS A 10 9.24 4.71 10.81
CA HIS A 10 9.22 3.62 11.77
C HIS A 10 7.98 2.77 11.48
N PHE A 11 8.13 1.82 10.55
CA PHE A 11 7.12 0.81 10.30
C PHE A 11 6.96 -0.04 11.56
N ARG A 12 5.71 -0.20 11.99
CA ARG A 12 5.36 -1.05 13.12
C ARG A 12 5.73 -2.50 12.81
N THR A 13 6.41 -3.15 13.74
CA THR A 13 6.69 -4.59 13.67
C THR A 13 5.39 -5.38 13.81
N LEU A 14 5.24 -6.48 13.08
CA LEU A 14 4.11 -7.40 13.26
C LEU A 14 4.06 -7.90 14.72
N GLY A 15 2.87 -7.96 15.30
CA GLY A 15 2.69 -8.30 16.73
C GLY A 15 3.03 -7.20 17.74
N ASP A 16 3.57 -6.05 17.31
CA ASP A 16 3.75 -4.91 18.22
C ASP A 16 2.42 -4.20 18.47
N HIS A 17 1.98 -4.22 19.74
CA HIS A 17 0.78 -3.55 20.24
C HIS A 17 1.11 -2.36 21.16
N THR A 18 2.39 -2.09 21.45
CA THR A 18 2.81 -1.07 22.41
C THR A 18 2.42 0.35 21.98
N TRP A 19 2.22 0.57 20.67
CA TRP A 19 1.74 1.84 20.12
C TRP A 19 0.35 2.24 20.65
N GLN A 20 -0.51 1.27 21.01
CA GLN A 20 -1.83 1.55 21.55
C GLN A 20 -1.76 2.29 22.89
N ASN A 21 -0.69 2.09 23.67
CA ASN A 21 -0.48 2.79 24.93
C ASN A 21 -0.29 4.30 24.77
N ARG A 22 0.11 4.75 23.56
CA ARG A 22 0.29 6.16 23.19
C ARG A 22 -0.90 6.73 22.41
N ALA A 23 -1.97 5.98 22.24
CA ALA A 23 -3.15 6.44 21.52
C ALA A 23 -3.91 7.47 22.38
N ALA A 24 -4.18 8.64 21.81
CA ALA A 24 -4.94 9.70 22.50
C ALA A 24 -6.39 9.28 22.82
N CYS A 25 -6.95 8.35 22.06
CA CYS A 25 -8.28 7.76 22.31
C CYS A 25 -8.29 6.69 23.40
N ARG A 26 -7.13 6.30 23.94
CA ARG A 26 -7.09 5.35 25.06
C ARG A 26 -7.62 6.05 26.30
N SER A 27 -8.71 5.53 26.85
CA SER A 27 -9.28 6.02 28.09
C SER A 27 -8.31 5.82 29.26
N THR A 28 -8.14 6.85 30.08
CA THR A 28 -7.33 6.85 31.31
C THR A 28 -8.10 7.54 32.43
N GLU A 29 -7.68 7.36 33.68
CA GLU A 29 -8.31 8.01 34.83
C GLU A 29 -8.38 9.54 34.68
N HIS A 30 -7.34 10.16 34.13
CA HIS A 30 -7.26 11.62 33.95
C HIS A 30 -7.82 12.11 32.61
N HIS A 31 -8.12 11.21 31.69
CA HIS A 31 -8.66 11.52 30.37
C HIS A 31 -9.62 10.40 29.97
N PRO A 32 -10.85 10.40 30.52
CA PRO A 32 -11.87 9.45 30.15
C PRO A 32 -12.33 9.74 28.72
N VAL A 33 -12.28 8.71 27.87
CA VAL A 33 -12.79 8.76 26.51
C VAL A 33 -13.81 7.65 26.35
N ASP A 34 -15.00 7.99 25.87
CA ASP A 34 -16.03 7.02 25.52
C ASP A 34 -15.64 6.29 24.22
N PRO A 35 -15.49 4.95 24.22
CA PRO A 35 -15.24 4.19 23.00
C PRO A 35 -16.31 4.36 21.92
N GLU A 36 -17.58 4.59 22.32
CA GLU A 36 -18.70 4.75 21.38
C GLU A 36 -18.55 5.99 20.51
N LEU A 37 -17.75 6.98 20.94
CA LEU A 37 -17.39 8.17 20.15
C LEU A 37 -16.81 7.80 18.77
N PHE A 38 -16.13 6.66 18.66
CA PHE A 38 -15.49 6.22 17.42
C PHE A 38 -16.41 5.38 16.54
N PHE A 39 -17.64 5.09 16.97
CA PHE A 39 -18.65 4.37 16.20
C PHE A 39 -19.92 5.23 16.05
N PRO A 40 -19.83 6.36 15.32
CA PRO A 40 -21.00 7.19 15.04
C PRO A 40 -21.84 6.63 13.89
N GLU A 41 -23.15 6.89 13.95
CA GLU A 41 -24.03 6.79 12.78
C GLU A 41 -23.69 7.87 11.73
N PRO A 42 -24.05 7.69 10.44
CA PRO A 42 -23.67 8.61 9.37
C PRO A 42 -24.14 10.06 9.54
N ASP A 43 -25.22 10.29 10.29
CA ASP A 43 -25.82 11.60 10.55
C ASP A 43 -25.36 12.25 11.88
N GLU A 44 -24.59 11.53 12.71
CA GLU A 44 -24.00 12.05 13.95
C GLU A 44 -22.76 12.92 13.67
N PHE A 45 -22.93 14.01 12.91
CA PHE A 45 -21.83 14.88 12.45
C PHE A 45 -20.94 15.42 13.59
N ASP A 46 -21.54 15.79 14.71
CA ASP A 46 -20.81 16.31 15.88
C ASP A 46 -19.90 15.24 16.50
N LYS A 47 -20.38 13.98 16.56
CA LYS A 47 -19.63 12.84 17.07
C LYS A 47 -18.48 12.47 16.12
N ILE A 48 -18.73 12.50 14.80
CA ILE A 48 -17.70 12.33 13.78
C ILE A 48 -16.61 13.41 13.90
N ALA A 49 -17.01 14.68 14.05
CA ALA A 49 -16.10 15.81 14.18
C ALA A 49 -15.24 15.69 15.45
N ALA A 50 -15.84 15.37 16.59
CA ALA A 50 -15.15 15.17 17.85
C ALA A 50 -14.13 14.01 17.80
N ALA A 51 -14.51 12.86 17.24
CA ALA A 51 -13.61 11.72 17.07
C ALA A 51 -12.42 12.05 16.15
N LYS A 52 -12.66 12.77 15.05
CA LYS A 52 -11.62 13.23 14.12
C LYS A 52 -10.69 14.24 14.78
N ALA A 53 -11.21 15.17 15.58
CA ALA A 53 -10.41 16.16 16.31
C ALA A 53 -9.44 15.49 17.31
N LEU A 54 -9.89 14.43 18.00
CA LEU A 54 -9.01 13.66 18.88
C LEU A 54 -7.94 12.91 18.06
N CYS A 55 -8.33 12.29 16.94
CA CYS A 55 -7.40 11.59 16.05
C CYS A 55 -6.32 12.53 15.47
N ALA A 56 -6.66 13.80 15.18
CA ALA A 56 -5.73 14.77 14.63
C ALA A 56 -4.54 15.06 15.55
N GLN A 57 -4.74 14.95 16.86
CA GLN A 57 -3.72 15.19 17.89
C GLN A 57 -2.99 13.90 18.31
N CYS A 58 -3.45 12.73 17.83
CA CYS A 58 -2.94 11.44 18.25
C CYS A 58 -1.55 11.14 17.64
N PRO A 59 -0.51 10.89 18.45
CA PRO A 59 0.85 10.66 17.96
C PRO A 59 0.99 9.36 17.15
N VAL A 60 0.06 8.42 17.32
CA VAL A 60 0.04 7.12 16.63
C VAL A 60 -1.02 7.05 15.52
N ARG A 61 -1.58 8.19 15.09
CA ARG A 61 -2.62 8.26 14.05
C ARG A 61 -2.26 7.46 12.79
N ARG A 62 -1.03 7.62 12.28
CA ARG A 62 -0.54 6.88 11.09
C ARG A 62 -0.47 5.39 11.32
N THR A 63 0.09 4.96 12.45
CA THR A 63 0.17 3.54 12.84
C THR A 63 -1.22 2.93 13.02
N CYS A 64 -2.16 3.67 13.61
CA CYS A 64 -3.54 3.25 13.77
C CYS A 64 -4.22 3.03 12.40
N LEU A 65 -4.05 3.96 11.46
CA LEU A 65 -4.59 3.80 10.11
C LEU A 65 -3.96 2.59 9.39
N ASP A 66 -2.63 2.46 9.45
CA ASP A 66 -1.92 1.34 8.84
C ASP A 66 -2.43 0.00 9.38
N VAL A 67 -2.57 -0.15 10.69
CA VAL A 67 -3.10 -1.38 11.31
C VAL A 67 -4.53 -1.66 10.86
N ALA A 68 -5.40 -0.65 10.86
CA ALA A 68 -6.79 -0.83 10.46
C ALA A 68 -6.90 -1.26 8.99
N LEU A 69 -6.05 -0.70 8.11
CA LEU A 69 -5.95 -1.09 6.71
C LEU A 69 -5.43 -2.53 6.54
N GLU A 70 -4.36 -2.88 7.25
CA GLU A 70 -3.70 -4.19 7.22
C GLU A 70 -4.63 -5.32 7.71
N ASN A 71 -5.42 -5.07 8.76
CA ASN A 71 -6.35 -6.02 9.36
C ASN A 71 -7.71 -6.10 8.66
N ARG A 72 -8.01 -5.14 7.76
CA ARG A 72 -9.35 -4.95 7.17
C ARG A 72 -10.43 -4.63 8.19
N ASP A 73 -10.08 -3.92 9.26
CA ASP A 73 -11.01 -3.50 10.30
C ASP A 73 -11.92 -2.40 9.74
N ARG A 74 -13.08 -2.71 9.17
CA ARG A 74 -13.87 -1.72 8.42
C ARG A 74 -14.66 -0.73 9.27
N GLU A 75 -14.88 -1.09 10.53
CA GLU A 75 -15.80 -0.36 11.40
C GLU A 75 -15.16 0.83 12.12
N GLY A 76 -15.99 1.84 12.32
CA GLY A 76 -15.71 3.05 13.07
C GLY A 76 -14.64 3.96 12.47
N ILE A 77 -14.31 5.00 13.23
CA ILE A 77 -13.30 5.99 12.91
C ILE A 77 -11.93 5.46 13.31
N ARG A 78 -11.04 5.28 12.33
CA ARG A 78 -9.68 4.76 12.53
C ARG A 78 -8.67 5.70 11.89
N GLY A 79 -7.64 6.11 12.63
CA GLY A 79 -6.63 7.04 12.14
C GLY A 79 -7.21 8.39 11.66
N GLY A 80 -8.38 8.78 12.17
CA GLY A 80 -9.09 10.01 11.81
C GLY A 80 -9.83 9.94 10.46
N LEU A 81 -10.13 8.74 9.96
CA LEU A 81 -10.97 8.53 8.78
C LEU A 81 -12.20 7.72 9.17
N THR A 82 -13.36 8.07 8.63
CA THR A 82 -14.57 7.24 8.70
C THR A 82 -14.41 5.98 7.86
N GLU A 83 -15.38 5.07 7.97
CA GLU A 83 -15.45 3.84 7.16
C GLU A 83 -15.46 4.17 5.66
N GLU A 84 -16.34 5.09 5.24
CA GLU A 84 -16.50 5.51 3.86
C GLU A 84 -15.22 6.17 3.29
N GLU A 85 -14.59 7.05 4.08
CA GLU A 85 -13.33 7.70 3.68
C GLU A 85 -12.17 6.71 3.51
N ARG A 86 -12.24 5.58 4.23
CA ARG A 86 -11.19 4.56 4.27
C ARG A 86 -11.40 3.42 3.28
N GLU A 87 -12.62 3.20 2.80
CA GLU A 87 -12.95 2.21 1.78
C GLU A 87 -12.08 2.31 0.50
N PRO A 88 -11.84 3.50 -0.11
CA PRO A 88 -10.94 3.59 -1.26
C PRO A 88 -9.49 3.23 -0.92
N LEU A 89 -9.06 3.41 0.35
CA LEU A 89 -7.73 3.02 0.79
C LEU A 89 -7.60 1.50 0.90
N HIS A 90 -8.62 0.81 1.42
CA HIS A 90 -8.67 -0.65 1.42
C HIS A 90 -8.58 -1.23 0.00
N LYS A 91 -9.30 -0.65 -0.96
CA LYS A 91 -9.25 -1.07 -2.37
C LYS A 91 -7.86 -0.89 -2.98
N LYS A 92 -7.16 0.19 -2.63
CA LYS A 92 -5.82 0.51 -3.15
C LYS A 92 -4.69 -0.23 -2.43
N LEU A 93 -4.91 -0.66 -1.18
CA LEU A 93 -3.85 -1.25 -0.33
C LEU A 93 -3.10 -2.41 -1.01
N PRO A 94 -3.75 -3.43 -1.65
CA PRO A 94 -3.02 -4.51 -2.31
C PRO A 94 -2.06 -4.04 -3.41
N HIS A 95 -2.30 -2.85 -3.97
CA HIS A 95 -1.50 -2.24 -5.02
C HIS A 95 -0.43 -1.26 -4.50
N ARG A 96 -0.40 -0.96 -3.20
CA ARG A 96 0.64 -0.12 -2.58
C ARG A 96 2.01 -0.73 -2.88
N LEU A 97 2.93 0.11 -3.35
CA LEU A 97 4.33 -0.22 -3.55
C LEU A 97 5.18 0.84 -2.85
N ASP A 98 5.51 0.59 -1.58
CA ASP A 98 6.44 1.43 -0.82
C ASP A 98 7.81 0.73 -0.73
N TYR A 99 8.80 1.27 -1.43
CA TYR A 99 10.16 0.73 -1.42
C TYR A 99 10.84 0.85 -0.04
N ALA A 100 10.43 1.79 0.81
CA ALA A 100 10.98 1.86 2.17
C ALA A 100 10.55 0.64 2.99
N ARG A 101 9.30 0.15 2.82
CA ARG A 101 8.85 -1.11 3.44
C ARG A 101 9.61 -2.32 2.88
N VAL A 102 9.82 -2.36 1.56
CA VAL A 102 10.61 -3.42 0.91
C VAL A 102 12.03 -3.47 1.49
N ASN A 103 12.69 -2.32 1.57
CA ASN A 103 14.05 -2.20 2.10
C ASN A 103 14.11 -2.57 3.59
N ALA A 104 13.11 -2.16 4.39
CA ALA A 104 13.03 -2.52 5.79
C ALA A 104 12.95 -4.05 5.99
N VAL A 105 12.14 -4.75 5.19
CA VAL A 105 12.09 -6.21 5.23
C VAL A 105 13.41 -6.82 4.80
N LEU A 106 14.03 -6.35 3.71
CA LEU A 106 15.34 -6.87 3.29
C LEU A 106 16.44 -6.66 4.35
N ALA A 107 16.31 -5.61 5.17
CA ALA A 107 17.15 -5.36 6.34
C ALA A 107 16.81 -6.23 7.58
N GLY A 108 15.85 -7.15 7.47
CA GLY A 108 15.47 -8.07 8.55
C GLY A 108 14.32 -7.60 9.43
N ARG A 109 13.61 -6.52 9.06
CA ARG A 109 12.42 -6.08 9.82
C ARG A 109 11.21 -6.94 9.50
N ASP A 110 10.48 -7.33 10.53
CA ASP A 110 9.25 -8.09 10.42
C ASP A 110 8.04 -7.15 10.36
N ILE A 111 7.67 -6.72 9.15
CA ILE A 111 6.58 -5.75 8.93
C ILE A 111 5.59 -6.27 7.86
N HIS A 112 4.36 -5.75 7.86
CA HIS A 112 3.38 -6.12 6.85
C HIS A 112 3.80 -5.62 5.46
N LEU A 113 3.84 -6.54 4.50
CA LEU A 113 3.98 -6.24 3.07
C LEU A 113 2.71 -6.63 2.30
N THR A 114 2.31 -5.74 1.40
CA THR A 114 1.25 -6.00 0.40
C THR A 114 1.74 -6.98 -0.66
N THR A 115 0.83 -7.47 -1.50
CA THR A 115 1.18 -8.36 -2.63
C THR A 115 2.24 -7.74 -3.54
N ARG A 116 2.09 -6.46 -3.89
CA ARG A 116 3.05 -5.75 -4.74
C ARG A 116 4.40 -5.56 -4.05
N GLU A 117 4.41 -5.24 -2.77
CA GLU A 117 5.65 -5.11 -1.99
C GLU A 117 6.38 -6.45 -1.84
N ARG A 118 5.65 -7.57 -1.66
CA ARG A 118 6.25 -8.92 -1.62
C ARG A 118 6.88 -9.30 -2.96
N GLU A 119 6.21 -9.00 -4.08
CA GLU A 119 6.79 -9.21 -5.41
C GLU A 119 8.06 -8.36 -5.61
N ALA A 120 8.05 -7.11 -5.17
CA ALA A 120 9.20 -6.21 -5.24
C ALA A 120 10.36 -6.69 -4.35
N ALA A 121 10.06 -7.17 -3.14
CA ALA A 121 11.04 -7.77 -2.24
C ALA A 121 11.69 -9.02 -2.85
N ALA A 122 10.91 -9.91 -3.46
CA ALA A 122 11.45 -11.09 -4.16
C ALA A 122 12.36 -10.70 -5.34
N LEU A 123 11.96 -9.72 -6.14
CA LEU A 123 12.77 -9.21 -7.25
C LEU A 123 14.08 -8.58 -6.76
N ALA A 124 14.00 -7.72 -5.73
CA ALA A 124 15.16 -7.06 -5.15
C ALA A 124 16.12 -8.08 -4.50
N ALA A 125 15.59 -9.05 -3.76
CA ALA A 125 16.37 -10.13 -3.17
C ALA A 125 17.12 -10.94 -4.24
N PHE A 126 16.42 -11.34 -5.30
CA PHE A 126 17.02 -12.07 -6.43
C PHE A 126 18.16 -11.28 -7.09
N ARG A 127 17.95 -9.99 -7.36
CA ARG A 127 18.97 -9.13 -8.00
C ARG A 127 20.21 -8.92 -7.15
N ASN A 128 20.08 -8.99 -5.82
CA ASN A 128 21.19 -8.83 -4.88
C ASN A 128 21.79 -10.17 -4.43
N GLY A 129 21.40 -11.29 -5.04
CA GLY A 129 21.97 -12.60 -4.71
C GLY A 129 21.60 -13.11 -3.31
N ILE A 130 20.50 -12.63 -2.72
CA ILE A 130 20.01 -13.16 -1.44
C ILE A 130 19.56 -14.62 -1.67
N PRO A 131 19.96 -15.58 -0.82
CA PRO A 131 19.57 -16.98 -0.98
C PRO A 131 18.07 -17.17 -0.69
N ALA A 132 17.46 -18.18 -1.31
CA ALA A 132 16.02 -18.46 -1.19
C ALA A 132 15.61 -18.75 0.26
N SER A 133 16.44 -19.47 1.02
CA SER A 133 16.26 -19.70 2.46
C SER A 133 16.15 -18.40 3.27
N ARG A 134 16.98 -17.40 2.97
CA ARG A 134 16.91 -16.10 3.64
C ARG A 134 15.68 -15.32 3.23
N LEU A 135 15.29 -15.32 1.95
CA LEU A 135 14.03 -14.71 1.53
C LEU A 135 12.82 -15.38 2.20
N ALA A 136 12.85 -16.71 2.34
CA ALA A 136 11.80 -17.48 2.99
C ALA A 136 11.62 -17.05 4.45
N TRP A 137 12.73 -16.94 5.19
CA TRP A 137 12.74 -16.42 6.56
C TRP A 137 12.18 -14.99 6.64
N LEU A 138 12.66 -14.08 5.77
CA LEU A 138 12.23 -12.67 5.75
C LEU A 138 10.73 -12.50 5.47
N LEU A 139 10.18 -13.30 4.56
CA LEU A 139 8.77 -13.20 4.15
C LEU A 139 7.83 -14.10 4.95
N LYS A 140 8.37 -14.91 5.87
CA LYS A 140 7.65 -15.95 6.62
C LYS A 140 6.91 -16.92 5.71
N ILE A 141 7.61 -17.44 4.70
CA ILE A 141 7.11 -18.45 3.76
C ILE A 141 8.04 -19.67 3.78
N THR A 142 7.62 -20.77 3.16
CA THR A 142 8.48 -21.94 2.99
C THR A 142 9.60 -21.65 1.98
N GLU A 143 10.75 -22.33 2.13
CA GLU A 143 11.86 -22.23 1.17
C GLU A 143 11.43 -22.64 -0.24
N GLU A 144 10.59 -23.68 -0.36
CA GLU A 144 10.01 -24.10 -1.64
C GLU A 144 9.20 -22.98 -2.32
N HIS A 145 8.46 -22.18 -1.54
CA HIS A 145 7.72 -21.04 -2.06
C HIS A 145 8.67 -19.93 -2.50
N ALA A 146 9.72 -19.63 -1.72
CA ALA A 146 10.75 -18.67 -2.12
C ALA A 146 11.44 -19.07 -3.44
N ASP A 147 11.74 -20.36 -3.63
CA ASP A 147 12.25 -20.89 -4.89
C ASP A 147 11.29 -20.71 -6.05
N LYS A 148 9.99 -20.96 -5.85
CA LYS A 148 8.95 -20.71 -6.87
C LYS A 148 8.92 -19.22 -7.25
N LEU A 149 9.07 -18.31 -6.28
CA LEU A 149 9.15 -16.87 -6.53
C LEU A 149 10.39 -16.49 -7.34
N TYR A 150 11.56 -17.05 -7.03
CA TYR A 150 12.80 -16.83 -7.80
C TYR A 150 12.71 -17.40 -9.21
N ARG A 151 12.16 -18.60 -9.38
CA ARG A 151 11.90 -19.17 -10.72
C ARG A 151 10.99 -18.27 -11.55
N ARG A 152 9.91 -17.75 -10.97
CA ARG A 152 9.00 -16.78 -11.64
C ARG A 152 9.71 -15.46 -11.97
N THR A 153 10.53 -14.96 -11.06
CA THR A 153 11.31 -13.72 -11.23
C THR A 153 12.31 -13.84 -12.37
N ARG A 154 13.09 -14.92 -12.40
CA ARG A 154 14.04 -15.23 -13.49
C ARG A 154 13.33 -15.26 -14.85
N ARG A 155 12.24 -16.03 -14.97
CA ARG A 155 11.45 -16.11 -16.22
C ARG A 155 10.92 -14.73 -16.65
N ARG A 156 10.43 -13.92 -15.71
CA ARG A 156 9.97 -12.54 -15.99
C ARG A 156 11.10 -11.67 -16.56
N LEU A 157 12.31 -11.76 -16.00
CA LEU A 157 13.48 -11.00 -16.47
C LEU A 157 13.95 -11.48 -17.85
N GLU A 158 14.03 -12.79 -18.07
CA GLU A 158 14.38 -13.38 -19.37
C GLU A 158 13.39 -12.96 -20.46
N ASN A 159 12.08 -13.08 -20.18
CA ASN A 159 11.03 -12.65 -21.11
C ASN A 159 11.09 -11.15 -21.41
N ARG A 160 11.40 -10.31 -20.41
CA ARG A 160 11.59 -8.87 -20.60
C ARG A 160 12.79 -8.59 -21.50
N ASN A 161 13.92 -9.25 -21.25
CA ASN A 161 15.12 -9.11 -22.07
C ASN A 161 14.86 -9.54 -23.52
N ALA A 162 14.16 -10.66 -23.73
CA ALA A 162 13.74 -11.13 -25.06
C ALA A 162 12.75 -10.17 -25.75
N ALA A 163 11.89 -9.49 -25.00
CA ALA A 163 10.98 -8.47 -25.54
C ALA A 163 11.75 -7.19 -25.94
N THR A 164 12.76 -6.79 -25.18
CA THR A 164 13.60 -5.63 -25.51
C THR A 164 14.51 -5.86 -26.71
N THR A 165 14.94 -7.11 -26.97
CA THR A 165 15.80 -7.45 -28.11
C THR A 165 15.03 -7.71 -29.40
N LYS A 166 13.70 -7.87 -29.35
CA LYS A 166 12.88 -8.00 -30.56
C LYS A 166 12.72 -6.64 -31.26
N PRO A 167 13.04 -6.52 -32.56
CA PRO A 167 12.88 -5.27 -33.30
C PRO A 167 11.40 -4.84 -33.30
N LYS A 168 11.13 -3.58 -32.93
CA LYS A 168 9.79 -2.98 -33.07
C LYS A 168 9.38 -3.05 -34.54
N LYS A 169 8.40 -3.90 -34.88
CA LYS A 169 7.77 -3.90 -36.20
C LYS A 169 7.21 -2.50 -36.44
N ARG A 170 7.84 -1.70 -37.32
CA ARG A 170 7.29 -0.43 -37.81
C ARG A 170 5.98 -0.75 -38.53
N GLY A 171 4.86 -0.35 -37.94
CA GLY A 171 3.54 -0.48 -38.56
C GLY A 171 3.52 0.26 -39.90
N ARG A 172 3.03 -0.41 -40.95
CA ARG A 172 2.82 0.17 -42.28
C ARG A 172 1.88 1.38 -42.14
N PRO A 173 2.20 2.56 -42.71
CA PRO A 173 1.34 3.73 -42.57
C PRO A 173 -0.03 3.43 -43.21
N LYS A 174 -1.11 3.66 -42.45
CA LYS A 174 -2.49 3.54 -42.95
C LYS A 174 -2.69 4.60 -44.03
N LYS A 175 -3.02 4.17 -45.26
CA LYS A 175 -3.48 5.09 -46.32
C LYS A 175 -4.75 5.79 -45.81
N LYS A 176 -4.74 7.12 -45.72
CA LYS A 176 -5.95 7.91 -45.46
C LYS A 176 -6.90 7.71 -46.64
N ALA A 177 -8.15 7.36 -46.36
CA ALA A 177 -9.21 7.37 -47.36
C ALA A 177 -9.44 8.82 -47.82
N THR A 178 -9.28 9.07 -49.11
CA THR A 178 -9.68 10.32 -49.76
C THR A 178 -11.20 10.30 -49.89
N VAL A 179 -11.88 11.20 -49.19
CA VAL A 179 -13.33 11.44 -49.34
C VAL A 179 -13.55 12.13 -50.70
N SER A 180 -14.41 11.55 -51.54
CA SER A 180 -14.79 12.12 -52.83
C SER A 180 -15.66 13.37 -52.64
N ARG A 181 -15.57 14.32 -53.57
CA ARG A 181 -16.19 15.65 -53.50
C ARG A 181 -17.65 15.70 -53.94
N ASP A 182 -18.29 14.55 -54.17
CA ASP A 182 -19.61 14.48 -54.82
C ASP A 182 -20.79 14.42 -53.85
N ASP A 183 -20.56 14.26 -52.54
CA ASP A 183 -21.65 14.12 -51.53
C ASP A 183 -22.17 15.47 -50.96
N LEU A 184 -21.80 16.63 -51.55
CA LEU A 184 -22.15 17.97 -51.01
C LEU A 184 -23.17 18.77 -51.82
N ARG A 185 -23.94 18.14 -52.73
CA ARG A 185 -25.08 18.80 -53.41
C ARG A 185 -26.34 17.95 -53.40
N ALA A 186 -26.96 17.81 -52.22
CA ALA A 186 -28.36 17.37 -52.10
C ALA A 186 -29.07 17.93 -50.84
N ALA A 187 -28.68 19.12 -50.37
CA ALA A 187 -29.41 19.85 -49.33
C ALA A 187 -29.12 21.35 -49.42
N ALA A 188 -29.80 22.03 -50.35
CA ALA A 188 -30.09 23.46 -50.32
C ALA A 188 -31.28 23.72 -51.25
#